data_AF-C0HJC2-F1
#
_entry.id   AF-C0HJC2-F1
#
_cell.length_a   1.000
_cell.length_b   1.000
_cell.length_c   1.000
_cell.angle_alpha   90.00
_cell.angle_beta   90.00
_cell.angle_gamma   90.00
#
_symmetry.space_group_name_H-M   'P 1'
#
loop_
_entity.id
_entity.type
_entity.pdbx_description
1 polymer ?
#
loop_
_entity_poly.entity_id
_entity_poly.type
_entity_poly.pdbx_seq_one_letter_code
_entity_poly.pdbx_strand_id
1 'polypeptide(L)' 'ACIDRFPTGTCKHVKKGGSCKNSQKYRINCAKTCGLCH' A
#
# COMPACT_ATOMS: atom_id res chain seq x y z
N ALA A 1 5.44 -9.03 9.04
CA ALA A 1 5.85 -7.64 9.35
C ALA A 1 4.99 -6.66 8.55
N CYS A 2 4.46 -5.65 9.24
CA CYS A 2 3.72 -4.54 8.62
C CYS A 2 4.72 -3.57 7.97
N ILE A 3 5.01 -3.76 6.69
CA ILE A 3 5.99 -2.95 5.96
C ILE A 3 5.46 -2.56 4.58
N ASP A 4 5.97 -1.42 4.11
CA ASP A 4 5.89 -1.06 2.70
C ASP A 4 7.13 -1.63 2.01
N ARG A 5 6.91 -2.48 1.01
CA ARG A 5 7.95 -3.09 0.16
C ARG A 5 8.27 -2.22 -1.04
N PHE A 6 7.32 -1.39 -1.48
CA PHE A 6 7.56 -0.41 -2.53
C PHE A 6 8.08 0.91 -1.97
N PRO A 7 8.73 1.73 -2.82
CA PRO A 7 9.13 3.07 -2.45
C PRO A 7 7.96 3.87 -1.87
N THR A 8 8.23 4.67 -0.84
CA THR A 8 7.22 5.46 -0.13
C THR A 8 6.42 6.36 -1.08
N GLY A 9 7.06 6.93 -2.11
CA GLY A 9 6.39 7.73 -3.15
C GLY A 9 5.31 6.94 -3.89
N THR A 10 5.61 5.70 -4.28
CA THR A 10 4.67 4.79 -4.93
C THR A 10 3.49 4.47 -4.01
N CYS A 11 3.77 4.10 -2.75
CA CYS A 11 2.70 3.75 -1.81
C CYS A 11 1.79 4.93 -1.48
N LYS A 12 2.33 6.15 -1.36
CA LYS A 12 1.53 7.37 -1.18
C LYS A 12 0.66 7.67 -2.41
N HIS A 13 1.21 7.53 -3.62
CA HIS A 13 0.47 7.76 -4.86
C HIS A 13 -0.72 6.80 -4.99
N VAL A 14 -0.51 5.49 -4.77
CA VAL A 14 -1.57 4.49 -4.90
C VAL A 14 -2.61 4.58 -3.78
N LYS A 15 -2.23 5.03 -2.58
CA LYS A 15 -3.19 5.35 -1.52
C LYS A 15 -4.11 6.49 -1.95
N LYS A 16 -3.56 7.56 -2.53
CA LYS A 16 -4.32 8.69 -3.07
C LYS A 16 -5.21 8.27 -4.25
N GLY A 17 -4.72 7.39 -5.11
CA GLY A 17 -5.46 6.85 -6.25
C GLY A 17 -6.46 5.73 -5.92
N GLY A 18 -6.60 5.35 -4.64
CA GLY A 18 -7.55 4.31 -4.21
C GLY A 18 -7.13 2.87 -4.51
N SER A 19 -5.93 2.61 -5.04
CA SER A 19 -5.49 1.25 -5.37
C SER A 19 -5.25 0.37 -4.14
N CYS A 20 -5.11 0.96 -2.95
CA CYS A 20 -5.11 0.22 -1.68
C CYS A 20 -6.38 -0.63 -1.47
N LYS A 21 -7.49 -0.31 -2.12
CA LYS A 21 -8.74 -1.10 -2.05
C LYS A 21 -8.87 -2.07 -3.22
N ASN A 22 -8.43 -1.64 -4.40
CA ASN A 22 -8.76 -2.30 -5.67
C ASN A 22 -7.64 -3.19 -6.25
N SER A 23 -6.43 -3.13 -5.70
CA SER A 23 -5.28 -3.87 -6.23
C SER A 23 -4.61 -4.72 -5.17
N GLN A 24 -4.70 -6.04 -5.32
CA GLN A 24 -4.01 -6.99 -4.45
C GLN A 24 -2.49 -6.72 -4.40
N LYS A 25 -1.89 -6.38 -5.55
CA LYS A 25 -0.46 -6.01 -5.65
C LYS A 25 -0.09 -4.90 -4.66
N TYR A 26 -0.88 -3.83 -4.61
CA TYR A 26 -0.58 -2.70 -3.71
C TYR A 26 -1.01 -2.97 -2.27
N ARG A 27 -2.05 -3.77 -2.04
CA ARG A 27 -2.41 -4.22 -0.68
C ARG A 27 -1.29 -4.97 0.01
N ILE A 28 -0.59 -5.83 -0.73
CA ILE A 28 0.53 -6.63 -0.19
C ILE A 28 1.81 -5.80 -0.07
N ASN A 29 2.12 -4.96 -1.07
CA ASN A 29 3.40 -4.25 -1.12
C ASN A 29 3.38 -2.87 -0.45
N CYS A 30 2.21 -2.32 -0.15
CA CYS A 30 2.04 -1.07 0.58
C CYS A 30 1.18 -1.28 1.83
N ALA A 31 1.33 -2.42 2.50
CA ALA A 31 0.45 -2.83 3.59
C ALA A 31 0.43 -1.80 4.75
N LYS A 32 1.59 -1.22 5.08
CA LYS A 32 1.69 -0.19 6.13
C LYS A 32 1.01 1.10 5.70
N THR A 33 1.34 1.62 4.52
CA THR A 33 0.74 2.86 4.00
C THR A 33 -0.77 2.71 3.79
N CYS A 34 -1.23 1.57 3.29
CA CYS A 34 -2.64 1.26 3.08
C CYS A 34 -3.41 0.95 4.37
N GLY A 35 -2.75 0.86 5.53
CA GLY A 35 -3.40 0.58 6.82
C GLY A 35 -3.97 -0.84 6.91
N LEU A 36 -3.33 -1.81 6.25
CA LEU A 36 -3.77 -3.21 6.18
C LEU A 36 -3.03 -4.12 7.17
N CYS A 37 -2.34 -3.49 8.11
CA CYS A 37 -1.64 -4.19 9.16
C CYS A 37 -2.64 -4.57 10.24
N HIS A 38 -2.78 -5.88 10.40
CA HIS A 38 -3.53 -6.54 11.45
C HIS A 38 -2.56 -7.37 12.28
#